data_AF-A0A0A0QY89-F1
#
_entry.id   AF-A0A0A0QY89-F1
#
_cell.length_a   1.000
_cell.length_b   1.000
_cell.length_c   1.000
_cell.angle_alpha   90.00
_cell.angle_beta   90.00
_cell.angle_gamma   90.00
#
_symmetry.space_group_name_H-M   'P 1'
#
loop_
_entity.id
_entity.type
_entity.pdbx_description
1 polymer ?
#
loop_
_entity_poly.entity_id
_entity_poly.type
_entity_poly.pdbx_seq_one_letter_code
_entity_poly.pdbx_strand_id
1 'polypeptide(L)'
;FFGLGAYVLEGYGVNCTFDYIDQSLKNRIYVGTIFIFGFFLPLTIIIGCYAHIAYTLRVHRLQLLSVQNDLRGSGNDKAQAAAIRKVKNDKMEWQIAKIGIMLTVLFCASWMPYASVAFVGEFIDVKLVTPMIQVIPVVLTK
;
A
#
# COMPACT_ATOMS: atom_id res chain seq x y z
N PHE A 1 -27.96 -12.13 -9.15
CA PHE A 1 -26.57 -11.64 -9.19
C PHE A 1 -25.63 -12.84 -9.12
N PHE A 2 -24.46 -12.78 -9.76
CA PHE A 2 -23.59 -13.89 -10.24
C PHE A 2 -23.23 -15.08 -9.31
N GLY A 3 -23.78 -15.19 -8.09
CA GLY A 3 -23.70 -16.38 -7.23
C GLY A 3 -22.32 -16.65 -6.61
N LEU A 4 -21.41 -15.67 -6.68
CA LEU A 4 -20.06 -15.71 -6.13
C LEU A 4 -19.98 -14.67 -5.01
N GLY A 5 -20.02 -15.15 -3.77
CA GLY A 5 -20.08 -14.31 -2.57
C GLY A 5 -21.41 -13.60 -2.36
N ALA A 6 -21.55 -12.98 -1.19
CA ALA A 6 -22.70 -12.17 -0.81
C ALA A 6 -22.24 -10.88 -0.14
N TYR A 7 -23.07 -9.83 -0.22
CA TYR A 7 -22.95 -8.67 0.65
C TYR A 7 -24.01 -8.78 1.74
N VAL A 8 -23.57 -8.73 3.00
CA VAL A 8 -24.41 -8.90 4.18
C VAL A 8 -24.22 -7.72 5.13
N LEU A 9 -25.19 -7.53 6.01
CA LEU A 9 -25.10 -6.53 7.08
C LEU A 9 -24.03 -6.95 8.09
N GLU A 10 -23.13 -6.02 8.41
CA GLU A 10 -22.04 -6.23 9.35
C GLU A 10 -22.43 -5.76 10.76
N GLY A 11 -22.11 -6.57 11.78
CA GLY A 11 -22.19 -6.20 13.20
C GLY A 11 -23.58 -5.70 13.63
N TYR A 12 -23.67 -4.42 13.98
CA TYR A 12 -24.90 -3.76 14.46
C TYR A 12 -25.95 -3.49 13.37
N GLY A 13 -25.68 -3.89 12.12
CA GLY A 13 -26.65 -3.78 11.03
C GLY A 13 -26.83 -2.36 10.46
N VAL A 14 -25.81 -1.52 10.58
CA VAL A 14 -25.82 -0.15 10.02
C VAL A 14 -24.97 0.00 8.76
N ASN A 15 -24.10 -0.97 8.48
CA ASN A 15 -23.23 -1.01 7.31
C ASN A 15 -23.35 -2.38 6.62
N CYS A 16 -23.12 -2.41 5.31
CA CYS A 16 -23.04 -3.66 4.54
C CYS A 16 -21.60 -3.89 4.09
N THR A 17 -21.17 -5.15 4.11
CA THR A 17 -19.86 -5.57 3.61
C THR A 17 -19.94 -6.95 2.97
N PHE A 18 -18.85 -7.42 2.36
CA PHE A 18 -18.77 -8.77 1.85
C PHE A 18 -18.90 -9.78 3.00
N ASP A 19 -19.61 -10.88 2.75
CA ASP A 19 -19.77 -11.94 3.73
C ASP A 19 -18.42 -12.59 4.00
N TYR A 20 -17.87 -12.39 5.20
CA TYR A 20 -16.66 -13.05 5.69
C TYR A 20 -16.99 -14.09 6.79
N ILE A 21 -18.29 -14.40 6.94
CA ILE A 21 -18.85 -15.35 7.91
C ILE A 21 -19.21 -16.65 7.21
N ASP A 22 -19.75 -16.58 5.99
CA ASP A 22 -20.03 -17.77 5.16
C ASP A 22 -18.73 -18.45 4.72
N GLN A 23 -18.46 -19.63 5.24
CA GLN A 23 -17.26 -20.39 4.91
C GLN A 23 -17.41 -21.30 3.67
N SER A 24 -18.44 -21.09 2.85
CA SER A 24 -18.64 -21.84 1.61
C SER A 24 -17.47 -21.66 0.63
N LEU A 25 -17.15 -22.69 -0.17
CA LEU A 25 -16.03 -22.62 -1.13
C LEU A 25 -16.18 -21.44 -2.11
N LYS A 26 -17.42 -21.12 -2.51
CA LYS A 26 -17.71 -20.00 -3.39
C LYS A 26 -17.37 -18.66 -2.73
N ASN A 27 -17.73 -18.51 -1.46
CA ASN A 27 -17.43 -17.31 -0.70
C ASN A 27 -15.93 -17.18 -0.39
N ARG A 28 -15.26 -18.27 -0.01
CA ARG A 28 -13.79 -18.31 0.18
C ARG A 28 -13.03 -17.84 -1.05
N ILE A 29 -13.41 -18.32 -2.24
CA ILE A 29 -12.78 -17.91 -3.51
C ILE A 29 -13.05 -16.42 -3.77
N TYR A 30 -14.27 -15.95 -3.52
CA TYR A 30 -14.64 -14.55 -3.68
C TYR A 30 -13.84 -13.62 -2.75
N VAL A 31 -13.86 -13.89 -1.44
CA VAL A 31 -13.13 -13.12 -0.42
C VAL A 31 -11.63 -13.18 -0.69
N GLY A 32 -11.08 -14.37 -0.98
CA GLY A 32 -9.67 -14.54 -1.34
C GLY A 32 -9.25 -13.73 -2.57
N THR A 33 -10.11 -13.66 -3.59
CA THR A 33 -9.87 -12.84 -4.79
C THR A 33 -9.83 -11.35 -4.44
N ILE A 34 -10.75 -10.87 -3.59
CA ILE A 34 -10.74 -9.48 -3.12
C ILE A 34 -9.45 -9.16 -2.36
N PHE A 35 -8.97 -10.05 -1.48
CA PHE A 35 -7.71 -9.83 -0.78
C PHE A 35 -6.51 -9.79 -1.72
N ILE A 36 -6.43 -10.72 -2.67
CA ILE A 36 -5.30 -10.80 -3.59
C ILE A 36 -5.29 -9.58 -4.50
N PHE A 37 -6.38 -9.27 -5.19
CA PHE A 37 -6.41 -8.20 -6.19
C PHE A 37 -6.64 -6.81 -5.59
N GLY A 38 -7.34 -6.72 -4.47
CA GLY A 38 -7.63 -5.46 -3.79
C GLY A 38 -6.58 -5.03 -2.77
N PHE A 39 -5.74 -5.96 -2.27
CA PHE A 39 -4.74 -5.65 -1.26
C PHE A 39 -3.32 -6.10 -1.67
N PHE A 40 -3.07 -7.39 -1.87
CA PHE A 40 -1.69 -7.88 -2.07
C PHE A 40 -1.06 -7.48 -3.41
N LEU A 41 -1.82 -7.57 -4.51
CA LEU A 41 -1.35 -7.19 -5.84
C LEU A 41 -1.01 -5.69 -5.93
N PRO A 42 -1.88 -4.75 -5.53
CA PRO A 42 -1.51 -3.33 -5.56
C PRO A 42 -0.33 -3.03 -4.64
N LEU A 43 -0.24 -3.67 -3.47
CA LEU A 43 0.90 -3.47 -2.56
C LEU A 43 2.22 -3.97 -3.15
N THR A 44 2.23 -5.16 -3.77
CA THR A 44 3.45 -5.69 -4.39
C THR A 44 3.90 -4.84 -5.57
N ILE A 45 2.97 -4.33 -6.40
CA ILE A 45 3.27 -3.38 -7.47
C ILE A 45 3.87 -2.10 -6.90
N ILE A 46 3.24 -1.52 -5.87
CA ILE A 46 3.71 -0.28 -5.24
C ILE A 46 5.13 -0.46 -4.67
N ILE A 47 5.36 -1.52 -3.90
CA ILE A 47 6.68 -1.83 -3.32
C ILE A 47 7.71 -2.05 -4.42
N GLY A 48 7.37 -2.82 -5.47
CA GLY A 48 8.25 -3.07 -6.61
C GLY A 48 8.66 -1.80 -7.34
N CYS A 49 7.68 -0.93 -7.66
CA CYS A 49 7.94 0.37 -8.29
C CYS A 49 8.86 1.24 -7.43
N TYR A 50 8.61 1.34 -6.13
CA TYR A 50 9.44 2.17 -5.25
C TYR A 50 10.83 1.59 -4.98
N ALA A 51 10.97 0.27 -4.90
CA ALA A 51 12.27 -0.38 -4.83
C ALA A 51 13.10 -0.07 -6.08
N HIS A 52 12.47 -0.13 -7.27
CA HIS A 52 13.11 0.22 -8.52
C HIS A 52 13.50 1.71 -8.60
N ILE A 53 12.62 2.62 -8.15
CA ILE A 53 12.91 4.06 -8.08
C ILE A 53 14.08 4.32 -7.13
N ALA A 54 14.08 3.71 -5.94
CA ALA A 54 15.16 3.89 -4.96
C ALA A 54 16.50 3.36 -5.49
N TYR A 55 16.50 2.23 -6.17
CA TYR A 55 17.68 1.68 -6.84
C TYR A 55 18.20 2.64 -7.93
N THR A 56 17.31 3.09 -8.82
CA THR A 56 17.65 4.02 -9.91
C THR A 56 18.22 5.33 -9.37
N LEU A 57 17.61 5.91 -8.33
CA LEU A 57 18.09 7.14 -7.70
C LEU A 57 19.47 6.98 -7.05
N ARG A 58 19.78 5.82 -6.47
CA ARG A 58 21.11 5.55 -5.91
C ARG A 58 22.17 5.55 -7.01
N VAL A 59 21.90 4.84 -8.11
CA VAL A 59 22.82 4.77 -9.27
C VAL A 59 22.98 6.14 -9.92
N HIS A 60 21.88 6.86 -10.18
CA HIS A 60 21.90 8.20 -10.77
C HIS A 60 22.67 9.22 -9.91
N ARG A 61 22.51 9.19 -8.58
CA ARG A 61 23.24 10.10 -7.69
C ARG A 61 24.75 9.89 -7.76
N LEU A 62 25.21 8.64 -7.82
CA LEU A 62 26.65 8.33 -7.94
C LEU A 62 27.22 8.89 -9.25
N GLN A 63 26.51 8.72 -10.37
CA GLN A 63 26.92 9.26 -11.67
C GLN A 63 26.91 10.79 -11.70
N LEU A 64 25.93 11.42 -11.06
CA LEU A 64 25.85 12.88 -11.00
C LEU A 64 26.97 13.49 -10.15
N LEU A 65 27.41 12.81 -9.08
CA LEU A 65 28.53 13.28 -8.26
C LEU A 65 29.86 13.28 -9.02
N SER A 66 30.14 12.23 -9.82
CA SER A 66 31.34 12.21 -10.64
C SER A 66 31.30 13.30 -11.71
N VAL A 67 30.18 13.42 -12.43
CA VAL A 67 29.99 14.46 -13.46
C VAL A 67 30.06 15.87 -12.88
N GLN A 68 29.50 16.10 -11.69
CA GLN A 68 29.56 17.40 -11.03
C GLN A 68 30.99 17.79 -10.65
N ASN A 69 31.80 16.83 -10.19
CA ASN A 69 33.20 17.07 -9.85
C ASN A 69 34.03 17.40 -11.10
N ASP A 70 33.81 16.69 -12.21
CA ASP A 70 34.50 16.96 -13.48
C ASP A 70 34.12 18.34 -14.05
N LEU A 71 32.84 18.70 -13.97
CA LEU A 71 32.34 19.99 -14.48
C LEU A 71 32.80 21.18 -13.63
N ARG A 72 33.06 21.00 -12.33
CA ARG A 72 33.49 22.07 -11.40
C ARG A 72 34.82 22.70 -11.80
N GLY A 73 35.70 21.97 -12.50
CA GLY A 73 36.96 22.46 -13.03
C GLY A 73 36.91 22.89 -14.50
N SER A 74 35.84 22.54 -15.23
CA SER A 74 35.73 22.75 -16.67
C SER A 74 35.17 24.12 -17.08
N GLY A 75 34.64 24.92 -16.14
CA GLY A 75 34.05 26.24 -16.44
C GLY A 75 32.80 26.20 -17.33
N ASN A 76 32.18 25.03 -17.52
CA ASN A 76 31.03 24.85 -18.41
C ASN A 76 29.72 25.09 -17.64
N ASP A 77 29.42 26.36 -17.37
CA ASP A 77 28.31 26.82 -16.51
C ASP A 77 26.94 26.24 -16.93
N LYS A 78 26.72 26.04 -18.23
CA LYS A 78 25.47 25.46 -18.77
C LYS A 78 25.30 23.99 -18.34
N ALA A 79 26.37 23.20 -18.43
CA ALA A 79 26.34 21.79 -18.04
C ALA A 79 26.18 21.64 -16.52
N GLN A 80 26.83 22.51 -15.74
CA GLN A 80 26.66 22.57 -14.29
C GLN A 80 25.23 22.94 -13.89
N ALA A 81 24.63 23.94 -14.53
CA ALA A 81 23.24 24.34 -14.27
C ALA A 81 22.24 23.22 -14.60
N ALA A 82 22.47 22.46 -15.68
CA ALA A 82 21.65 21.30 -16.03
C ALA A 82 21.73 20.17 -15.00
N ALA A 83 22.93 19.84 -14.50
CA ALA A 83 23.13 18.84 -13.46
C ALA A 83 22.42 19.23 -12.14
N ILE A 84 22.54 20.49 -11.71
CA ILE A 84 21.87 21.01 -10.51
C ILE A 84 20.33 20.94 -10.65
N ARG A 85 19.80 21.31 -11.83
CA ARG A 85 18.35 21.20 -12.11
C ARG A 85 17.87 19.75 -12.04
N LYS A 86 18.64 18.79 -12.58
CA LYS A 86 18.31 17.36 -12.52
C LYS A 86 18.25 16.85 -11.07
N VAL A 87 19.26 17.17 -10.26
CA VAL A 87 19.25 16.84 -8.81
C VAL A 87 18.04 17.44 -8.08
N LYS A 88 17.65 18.67 -8.44
CA LYS A 88 16.46 19.32 -7.87
C LYS A 88 15.17 18.61 -8.26
N ASN A 89 15.02 18.22 -9.53
CA ASN A 89 13.85 17.48 -10.02
C ASN A 89 13.76 16.10 -9.37
N ASP A 90 14.86 15.34 -9.33
CA ASP A 90 14.93 14.02 -8.70
C ASP A 90 14.51 14.08 -7.21
N LYS A 91 14.91 15.15 -6.50
CA LYS A 91 14.49 15.39 -5.11
C LYS A 91 12.98 15.62 -5.01
N MET A 92 12.39 16.39 -5.92
CA MET A 92 10.95 16.67 -5.93
C MET A 92 10.15 15.41 -6.22
N GLU A 93 10.55 14.63 -7.23
CA GLU A 93 9.95 13.34 -7.56
C GLU A 93 10.00 12.37 -6.38
N TRP A 94 11.13 12.33 -5.66
CA TRP A 94 11.26 11.52 -4.45
C TRP A 94 10.33 11.97 -3.30
N GLN A 95 10.07 13.27 -3.15
CA GLN A 95 9.12 13.76 -2.15
C GLN A 95 7.70 13.28 -2.46
N ILE A 96 7.28 13.33 -3.73
CA ILE A 96 5.98 12.83 -4.17
C ILE A 96 5.88 11.31 -3.93
N ALA A 97 6.92 10.56 -4.30
CA ALA A 97 7.03 9.13 -4.03
C ALA A 97 6.89 8.79 -2.53
N LYS A 98 7.55 9.57 -1.66
CA LYS A 98 7.48 9.40 -0.21
C LYS A 98 6.06 9.59 0.33
N ILE A 99 5.32 10.58 -0.19
CA ILE A 99 3.91 10.78 0.16
C ILE A 99 3.09 9.58 -0.26
N GLY A 100 3.29 9.07 -1.48
CA GLY A 100 2.61 7.86 -1.95
C GLY A 100 2.82 6.66 -1.04
N ILE A 101 4.08 6.39 -0.62
CA ILE A 101 4.40 5.32 0.34
C ILE A 101 3.68 5.55 1.68
N MET A 102 3.71 6.78 2.20
CA MET A 102 3.04 7.11 3.46
C MET A 102 1.53 6.83 3.39
N LEU A 103 0.88 7.20 2.29
CA LEU A 103 -0.54 6.91 2.07
C LEU A 103 -0.81 5.41 1.99
N THR A 104 0.08 4.65 1.33
CA THR A 104 -0.03 3.19 1.26
C THR A 104 0.11 2.55 2.65
N VAL A 105 1.09 2.98 3.46
CA VAL A 105 1.27 2.48 4.83
C VAL A 105 0.06 2.81 5.69
N LEU A 106 -0.49 4.02 5.59
CA LEU A 106 -1.69 4.41 6.30
C LEU A 106 -2.90 3.56 5.89
N PHE A 107 -3.06 3.33 4.58
CA PHE A 107 -4.10 2.45 4.05
C PHE A 107 -3.95 1.02 4.59
N CYS A 108 -2.74 0.46 4.61
CA CYS A 108 -2.51 -0.84 5.24
C CYS A 108 -2.85 -0.80 6.72
N ALA A 109 -2.37 0.20 7.47
CA ALA A 109 -2.64 0.28 8.91
C ALA A 109 -4.13 0.40 9.24
N SER A 110 -4.91 1.13 8.42
CA SER A 110 -6.36 1.25 8.61
C SER A 110 -7.13 -0.02 8.22
N TRP A 111 -6.71 -0.68 7.14
CA TRP A 111 -7.42 -1.85 6.60
C TRP A 111 -6.94 -3.18 7.19
N MET A 112 -5.75 -3.25 7.77
CA MET A 112 -5.19 -4.49 8.34
C MET A 112 -6.02 -5.07 9.50
N PRO A 113 -6.57 -4.28 10.44
CA PRO A 113 -7.44 -4.81 11.49
C PRO A 113 -8.67 -5.50 10.89
N TYR A 114 -9.30 -4.83 9.92
CA TYR A 114 -10.46 -5.35 9.20
C TYR A 114 -10.14 -6.62 8.41
N ALA A 115 -9.05 -6.56 7.63
CA ALA A 115 -8.52 -7.69 6.87
C ALA A 115 -8.26 -8.92 7.75
N SER A 116 -7.69 -8.69 8.93
CA SER A 116 -7.39 -9.75 9.91
C SER A 116 -8.68 -10.37 10.46
N VAL A 117 -9.68 -9.56 10.79
CA VAL A 117 -10.99 -10.06 11.25
C VAL A 117 -11.68 -10.90 10.18
N ALA A 118 -11.73 -10.40 8.94
CA ALA A 118 -12.32 -11.13 7.83
C ALA A 118 -11.57 -12.44 7.53
N PHE A 119 -10.23 -12.43 7.61
CA PHE A 119 -9.43 -13.64 7.45
C PHE A 119 -9.69 -14.67 8.57
N VAL A 120 -9.80 -14.22 9.83
CA VAL A 120 -10.14 -15.09 10.97
C VAL A 120 -11.54 -15.69 10.82
N GLY A 121 -12.53 -14.89 10.39
CA GLY A 121 -13.89 -15.36 10.15
C GLY A 121 -13.98 -16.43 9.06
N GLU A 122 -13.25 -16.21 7.96
CA GLU A 122 -13.29 -17.11 6.81
C GLU A 122 -12.47 -18.40 7.04
N PHE A 123 -11.30 -18.32 7.68
CA PHE A 123 -10.33 -19.43 7.73
C PHE A 123 -10.15 -20.09 9.11
N ILE A 124 -10.54 -19.46 10.21
CA ILE A 124 -10.29 -20.00 11.57
C ILE A 124 -11.60 -20.34 12.27
N ASP A 125 -12.31 -19.33 12.79
CA ASP A 125 -13.55 -19.53 13.52
C ASP A 125 -14.34 -18.21 13.57
N VAL A 126 -15.57 -18.26 13.06
CA VAL A 126 -16.55 -17.18 13.10
C VAL A 126 -16.89 -16.74 14.52
N LYS A 127 -16.75 -17.61 15.53
CA LYS A 127 -17.02 -17.26 16.94
C LYS A 127 -15.98 -16.32 17.55
N LEU A 128 -14.76 -16.26 17.00
CA LEU A 128 -13.75 -15.28 17.43
C LEU A 128 -13.98 -13.89 16.84
N VAL A 129 -14.81 -13.79 15.79
CA VAL A 129 -15.07 -12.51 15.10
C VAL A 129 -15.94 -11.58 15.95
N THR A 130 -16.93 -12.13 16.67
CA THR A 130 -17.85 -11.36 17.52
C THR A 130 -17.16 -10.55 18.62
N PRO A 131 -16.23 -11.11 19.42
CA PRO A 131 -15.48 -10.31 20.39
C PRO A 131 -14.50 -9.33 19.73
N MET A 132 -13.89 -9.66 18.58
CA MET A 132 -12.94 -8.78 17.88
C MET A 132 -13.60 -7.50 17.36
N ILE A 133 -14.82 -7.59 16.80
CA ILE A 133 -15.60 -6.43 16.35
C ILE A 133 -15.93 -5.48 17.51
N GLN A 134 -16.11 -6.00 18.73
CA GLN A 134 -16.37 -5.18 19.91
C GLN A 134 -15.13 -4.46 20.47
N VAL A 135 -13.92 -4.96 20.16
CA VAL A 135 -12.66 -4.36 20.63
C VAL A 135 -12.22 -3.20 19.72
N ILE A 136 -12.61 -3.20 18.44
CA ILE A 136 -12.29 -2.11 17.49
C ILE A 136 -12.75 -0.73 17.99
N PRO A 137 -14.01 -0.55 18.48
CA PRO A 137 -14.43 0.71 19.10
C PRO A 137 -13.61 1.09 20.34
N VAL A 138 -13.17 0.11 21.15
CA VAL A 138 -12.48 0.35 22.43
C VAL A 138 -11.02 0.80 22.22
N VAL A 139 -10.36 0.32 21.17
CA VAL A 139 -8.98 0.72 20.84
C VAL A 139 -8.93 2.06 20.11
N LEU A 140 -9.96 2.39 19.32
CA LEU A 140 -10.02 3.66 18.57
C LEU A 140 -10.57 4.84 19.40
N THR A 141 -11.14 4.59 20.58
CA THR A 141 -11.64 5.63 21.49
C THR A 141 -10.65 6.04 22.58
N LYS A 142 -9.40 5.54 22.56
CA LYS A 142 -8.39 5.81 23.58
C LYS A 142 -7.08 6.37 23.02
#